data_AF-A0A257H7W5-F1
#
_entry.id   AF-A0A257H7W5-F1
#
_cell.length_a   1.000
_cell.length_b   1.000
_cell.length_c   1.000
_cell.angle_alpha   90.00
_cell.angle_beta   90.00
_cell.angle_gamma   90.00
#
_symmetry.space_group_name_H-M   'P 1'
#
loop_
_entity.id
_entity.type
_entity.pdbx_description
1 polymer ?
#
loop_
_entity_poly.entity_id
_entity_poly.type
_entity_poly.pdbx_seq_one_letter_code
_entity_poly.pdbx_strand_id
1 'polypeptide(L)'
;MTLAQFGTSSPPRSIGTAMQPKVLANGRVSRVEQLRAMPRKPGEASFFYSDHHFQYDAVKVLPGEYYVSNEDLGVMTVLGSCIAACIWDGKARTGGMNHFMLPDGDGADGSGRYGSYAMELLINEMLKLGARRETMQAKVFGGAQVMAGFTTMNVGERNTQFVLDYLATERIPVVSQDVLDIHPRKVCFFPVTSKALV
;
A
#
# COMPACT_ATOMS: atom_id res chain seq x y z
N MET A 1 -0.91 -31.01 -54.99
CA MET A 1 0.31 -31.26 -54.20
C MET A 1 0.40 -30.16 -53.15
N THR A 2 -0.21 -30.37 -51.98
CA THR A 2 0.42 -30.72 -50.68
C THR A 2 1.25 -29.57 -50.07
N LEU A 3 0.71 -28.93 -49.02
CA LEU A 3 1.24 -28.82 -47.63
C LEU A 3 1.92 -27.45 -47.40
N ALA A 4 1.85 -26.75 -46.27
CA ALA A 4 1.11 -26.84 -45.02
C ALA A 4 1.23 -25.46 -44.33
N GLN A 5 0.29 -25.16 -43.44
CA GLN A 5 0.31 -24.00 -42.53
C GLN A 5 1.50 -24.07 -41.56
N PHE A 6 2.09 -22.92 -41.22
CA PHE A 6 2.84 -22.76 -39.97
C PHE A 6 2.39 -21.49 -39.25
N GLY A 7 1.51 -21.69 -38.27
CA GLY A 7 1.28 -20.75 -37.19
C GLY A 7 2.36 -20.93 -36.13
N THR A 8 2.94 -19.84 -35.66
CA THR A 8 3.85 -19.82 -34.52
C THR A 8 3.03 -19.58 -33.25
N SER A 9 2.49 -20.65 -32.66
CA SER A 9 1.95 -20.60 -31.30
C SER A 9 3.10 -20.49 -30.31
N SER A 10 3.15 -19.38 -29.58
CA SER A 10 4.01 -19.26 -28.38
C SER A 10 3.48 -20.22 -27.30
N PRO A 11 4.35 -20.87 -26.51
CA PRO A 11 3.88 -21.75 -25.44
C PRO A 11 3.15 -20.95 -24.36
N PRO A 12 2.08 -21.48 -23.75
CA PRO A 12 1.43 -20.82 -22.63
C PRO A 12 2.40 -20.75 -21.45
N ARG A 13 2.55 -19.55 -20.89
CA ARG A 13 3.27 -19.34 -19.62
C ARG A 13 2.65 -20.25 -18.57
N SER A 14 3.50 -21.04 -17.90
CA SER A 14 3.12 -21.89 -16.79
C SER A 14 2.42 -21.03 -15.74
N ILE A 15 1.11 -21.25 -15.58
CA ILE A 15 0.33 -20.73 -14.47
C ILE A 15 0.98 -21.33 -13.22
N GLY A 16 1.57 -20.46 -12.38
CA GLY A 16 2.16 -20.86 -11.11
C GLY A 16 1.16 -21.71 -10.36
N THR A 17 1.59 -22.90 -9.97
CA THR A 17 0.77 -23.90 -9.28
C THR A 17 0.15 -23.22 -8.05
N ALA A 18 -1.17 -23.07 -8.04
CA ALA A 18 -1.87 -22.52 -6.89
C ALA A 18 -1.53 -23.39 -5.66
N MET A 19 -0.81 -22.82 -4.71
CA MET A 19 -0.42 -23.51 -3.49
C MET A 19 -1.70 -23.85 -2.72
N GLN A 20 -1.94 -25.15 -2.49
CA GLN A 20 -3.16 -25.60 -1.84
C GLN A 20 -3.25 -25.06 -0.41
N PRO A 21 -4.43 -24.69 0.09
CA PRO A 21 -4.60 -24.17 1.46
C PRO A 21 -4.13 -25.19 2.50
N LYS A 22 -3.27 -24.77 3.42
CA LYS A 22 -2.79 -25.53 4.57
C LYS A 22 -3.86 -25.48 5.67
N VAL A 23 -4.64 -26.55 5.73
CA VAL A 23 -5.60 -26.79 6.82
C VAL A 23 -4.84 -26.94 8.14
N LEU A 24 -5.11 -26.05 9.10
CA LEU A 24 -4.54 -26.13 10.46
C LEU A 24 -5.06 -27.39 11.16
N ALA A 25 -4.35 -27.83 12.22
CA ALA A 25 -4.64 -29.07 12.94
C ALA A 25 -6.08 -29.21 13.50
N ASN A 26 -6.86 -28.12 13.50
CA ASN A 26 -8.27 -28.06 13.92
C ASN A 26 -9.27 -27.98 12.75
N GLY A 27 -8.84 -28.22 11.51
CA GLY A 27 -9.71 -28.16 10.33
C GLY A 27 -9.99 -26.74 9.80
N ARG A 28 -9.40 -25.69 10.39
CA ARG A 28 -9.55 -24.31 9.92
C ARG A 28 -8.50 -23.98 8.87
N VAL A 29 -8.93 -23.37 7.76
CA VAL A 29 -8.01 -22.75 6.79
C VAL A 29 -7.32 -21.57 7.48
N SER A 30 -6.02 -21.42 7.28
CA SER A 30 -5.27 -20.28 7.82
C SER A 30 -5.90 -18.97 7.33
N ARG A 31 -6.13 -17.99 8.21
CA ARG A 31 -6.72 -16.67 7.84
C ARG A 31 -5.91 -16.00 6.73
N VAL A 32 -4.58 -16.13 6.76
CA VAL A 32 -3.68 -15.66 5.70
C VAL A 32 -3.98 -16.29 4.34
N GLU A 33 -4.34 -17.57 4.29
CA GLU A 33 -4.64 -18.27 3.03
C GLU A 33 -5.99 -17.82 2.47
N GLN A 34 -6.97 -17.58 3.34
CA GLN A 34 -8.24 -16.99 2.95
C GLN A 34 -8.01 -15.60 2.34
N LEU A 35 -7.22 -14.75 3.01
CA LEU A 35 -6.88 -13.41 2.52
C LEU A 35 -6.17 -13.44 1.17
N ARG A 36 -5.29 -14.43 0.93
CA ARG A 36 -4.59 -14.64 -0.35
C ARG A 36 -5.51 -15.14 -1.47
N ALA A 37 -6.56 -15.89 -1.15
CA ALA A 37 -7.47 -16.47 -2.14
C ALA A 37 -8.52 -15.48 -2.63
N MET A 38 -8.77 -14.39 -1.89
CA MET A 38 -9.74 -13.38 -2.28
C MET A 38 -9.25 -12.55 -3.48
N PRO A 39 -10.15 -12.18 -4.41
CA PRO A 39 -9.80 -11.31 -5.54
C PRO A 39 -9.34 -9.94 -5.02
N ARG A 40 -8.39 -9.33 -5.75
CA ARG A 40 -7.82 -8.01 -5.44
C ARG A 40 -8.17 -7.01 -6.54
N LYS A 41 -8.42 -5.77 -6.15
CA LYS A 41 -8.58 -4.65 -7.08
C LYS A 41 -7.21 -4.27 -7.67
N PRO A 42 -7.17 -3.59 -8.82
CA PRO A 42 -5.92 -3.04 -9.34
C PRO A 42 -5.21 -2.15 -8.30
N GLY A 43 -3.92 -2.41 -8.07
CA GLY A 43 -3.11 -1.70 -7.09
C GLY A 43 -3.34 -2.10 -5.62
N GLU A 44 -4.29 -3.00 -5.33
CA GLU A 44 -4.51 -3.48 -3.97
C GLU A 44 -3.46 -4.54 -3.59
N ALA A 45 -2.83 -4.35 -2.44
CA ALA A 45 -1.79 -5.24 -1.94
C ALA A 45 -2.30 -6.69 -1.76
N SER A 46 -1.47 -7.66 -2.16
CA SER A 46 -1.83 -9.08 -2.19
C SER A 46 -0.87 -9.99 -1.42
N PHE A 47 0.25 -9.45 -0.92
CA PHE A 47 1.27 -10.23 -0.23
C PHE A 47 0.98 -10.34 1.27
N PHE A 48 0.09 -11.27 1.64
CA PHE A 48 -0.25 -11.54 3.05
C PHE A 48 0.69 -12.57 3.68
N TYR A 49 1.01 -12.46 4.96
CA TYR A 49 1.79 -13.47 5.69
C TYR A 49 1.45 -13.43 7.19
N SER A 50 1.83 -14.49 7.91
CA SER A 50 1.74 -14.52 9.36
C SER A 50 3.05 -14.01 9.94
N ASP A 51 3.00 -12.92 10.71
CA ASP A 51 4.18 -12.42 11.41
C ASP A 51 4.28 -13.11 12.77
N HIS A 52 5.17 -14.09 12.88
CA HIS A 52 5.37 -14.85 14.11
C HIS A 52 5.93 -14.01 15.28
N HIS A 53 6.56 -12.87 14.99
CA HIS A 53 7.13 -12.00 16.02
C HIS A 53 6.05 -11.16 16.70
N PHE A 54 5.06 -10.69 15.95
CA PHE A 54 3.98 -9.86 16.47
C PHE A 54 2.64 -10.61 16.67
N GLN A 55 2.53 -11.87 16.24
CA GLN A 55 1.31 -12.69 16.31
C GLN A 55 0.11 -12.07 15.57
N TYR A 56 0.37 -11.22 14.57
CA TYR A 56 -0.65 -10.65 13.69
C TYR A 56 -0.51 -11.22 12.27
N ASP A 57 -1.65 -11.40 11.60
CA ASP A 57 -1.67 -11.47 10.15
C ASP A 57 -1.25 -10.12 9.60
N ALA A 58 -0.48 -10.11 8.51
CA ALA A 58 0.00 -8.89 7.90
C ALA A 58 -0.13 -8.92 6.38
N VAL A 59 -0.20 -7.75 5.77
CA VAL A 59 -0.09 -7.53 4.33
C VAL A 59 1.05 -6.58 4.05
N LYS A 60 1.89 -6.91 3.06
CA LYS A 60 2.93 -6.01 2.58
C LYS A 60 2.40 -5.14 1.46
N VAL A 61 2.49 -3.83 1.63
CA VAL A 61 2.21 -2.83 0.59
C VAL A 61 3.52 -2.51 -0.13
N LEU A 62 3.61 -2.86 -1.40
CA LEU A 62 4.76 -2.60 -2.26
C LEU A 62 4.64 -1.22 -2.95
N PRO A 63 5.73 -0.69 -3.54
CA PRO A 63 5.65 0.57 -4.26
C PRO A 63 4.60 0.55 -5.36
N GLY A 64 3.71 1.53 -5.34
CA GLY A 64 2.57 1.63 -6.25
C GLY A 64 1.30 0.95 -5.76
N GLU A 65 1.32 0.32 -4.59
CA GLU A 65 0.15 -0.36 -4.02
C GLU A 65 -0.52 0.45 -2.90
N TYR A 66 -1.73 0.03 -2.57
CA TYR A 66 -2.46 0.47 -1.39
C TYR A 66 -3.15 -0.72 -0.72
N TYR A 67 -3.60 -0.53 0.52
CA TYR A 67 -4.48 -1.48 1.18
C TYR A 67 -5.41 -0.74 2.16
N VAL A 68 -6.69 -1.11 2.17
CA VAL A 68 -7.70 -0.55 3.08
C VAL A 68 -8.43 -1.70 3.77
N SER A 69 -8.63 -1.57 5.08
CA SER A 69 -9.34 -2.58 5.86
C SER A 69 -9.99 -1.99 7.11
N ASN A 70 -11.01 -2.69 7.59
CA ASN A 70 -11.63 -2.53 8.91
C ASN A 70 -11.43 -3.77 9.79
N GLU A 71 -10.49 -4.65 9.41
CA GLU A 71 -10.12 -5.84 10.15
C GLU A 71 -8.79 -5.68 10.90
N ASP A 72 -8.61 -6.48 11.95
CA ASP A 72 -7.40 -6.50 12.76
C ASP A 72 -6.29 -7.29 12.04
N LEU A 73 -5.41 -6.56 11.34
CA LEU A 73 -4.20 -7.05 10.69
C LEU A 73 -3.17 -5.91 10.54
N GLY A 74 -1.90 -6.25 10.40
CA GLY A 74 -0.83 -5.30 10.17
C GLY A 74 -0.66 -4.95 8.68
N VAL A 75 -0.67 -3.68 8.33
CA VAL A 75 -0.33 -3.20 6.98
C VAL A 75 1.11 -2.69 7.02
N MET A 76 2.00 -3.31 6.25
CA MET A 76 3.44 -3.15 6.42
C MET A 76 4.12 -2.69 5.14
N THR A 77 5.11 -1.81 5.27
CA THR A 77 5.95 -1.39 4.15
C THR A 77 7.34 -0.95 4.60
N VAL A 78 8.24 -0.75 3.63
CA VAL A 78 9.60 -0.22 3.85
C VAL A 78 9.79 0.97 2.93
N LEU A 79 10.27 2.09 3.48
CA LEU A 79 10.32 3.38 2.80
C LEU A 79 11.75 3.92 2.78
N GLY A 80 12.19 4.32 1.59
CA GLY A 80 13.32 5.23 1.37
C GLY A 80 12.80 6.64 1.13
N SER A 81 13.08 7.20 -0.06
CA SER A 81 12.55 8.51 -0.49
C SER A 81 11.05 8.51 -0.81
N CYS A 82 10.45 7.34 -1.00
CA CYS A 82 9.00 7.16 -1.15
C CYS A 82 8.24 7.50 0.15
N ILE A 83 6.92 7.66 0.03
CA ILE A 83 6.04 8.02 1.14
C ILE A 83 4.93 6.98 1.28
N ALA A 84 4.57 6.71 2.53
CA ALA A 84 3.30 6.09 2.88
C ALA A 84 2.42 7.08 3.62
N ALA A 85 1.21 7.33 3.10
CA ALA A 85 0.14 7.94 3.85
C ALA A 85 -0.71 6.85 4.49
N CYS A 86 -0.83 6.90 5.82
CA CYS A 86 -1.72 6.06 6.60
C CYS A 86 -2.93 6.91 7.02
N ILE A 87 -4.10 6.64 6.44
CA ILE A 87 -5.33 7.39 6.74
C ILE A 87 -6.25 6.51 7.58
N TRP A 88 -6.92 7.12 8.55
CA TRP A 88 -7.81 6.44 9.47
C TRP A 88 -9.05 7.27 9.74
N ASP A 89 -10.22 6.63 9.75
CA ASP A 89 -11.45 7.19 10.30
C ASP A 89 -11.87 6.40 11.55
N GLY A 90 -11.84 7.08 12.70
CA GLY A 90 -12.18 6.48 13.98
C GLY A 90 -13.65 6.15 14.18
N LYS A 91 -14.57 6.79 13.44
CA LYS A 91 -16.00 6.46 13.53
C LYS A 91 -16.31 5.17 12.78
N ALA A 92 -15.76 5.03 11.57
CA ALA A 92 -15.92 3.83 10.77
C ALA A 92 -15.03 2.66 11.25
N ARG A 93 -14.00 2.94 12.06
CA ARG A 93 -12.92 2.00 12.40
C ARG A 93 -12.26 1.39 11.16
N THR A 94 -12.12 2.23 10.14
CA THR A 94 -11.54 1.88 8.84
C THR A 94 -10.25 2.67 8.65
N GLY A 95 -9.22 2.00 8.17
CA GLY A 95 -7.96 2.64 7.84
C GLY A 95 -7.34 2.04 6.59
N GLY A 96 -6.37 2.74 6.05
CA GLY A 96 -5.57 2.22 4.95
C GLY A 96 -4.22 2.88 4.84
N MET A 97 -3.35 2.26 4.05
CA MET A 97 -2.01 2.73 3.75
C MET A 97 -1.80 2.67 2.24
N ASN A 98 -1.16 3.68 1.66
CA ASN A 98 -0.58 3.61 0.32
C ASN A 98 0.95 3.62 0.38
N HIS A 99 1.59 3.39 -0.78
CA HIS A 99 3.02 3.56 -0.96
C HIS A 99 3.28 4.18 -2.34
N PHE A 100 3.45 5.49 -2.40
CA PHE A 100 3.77 6.19 -3.65
C PHE A 100 5.25 6.59 -3.72
N MET A 101 5.76 6.72 -4.93
CA MET A 101 7.19 6.98 -5.21
C MET A 101 7.46 8.41 -5.67
N LEU A 102 6.51 9.06 -6.32
CA LEU A 102 6.66 10.39 -6.92
C LEU A 102 5.38 11.22 -6.71
N PRO A 103 5.44 12.57 -6.72
CA PRO A 103 4.28 13.43 -6.48
C PRO A 103 3.20 13.27 -7.57
N ASP A 104 3.59 13.50 -8.81
CA ASP A 104 2.74 13.47 -10.00
C ASP A 104 3.45 12.76 -11.15
N GLY A 105 2.66 12.17 -12.03
CA GLY A 105 3.12 11.59 -13.29
C GLY A 105 2.67 12.43 -14.48
N ASP A 106 3.23 12.15 -15.65
CA ASP A 106 2.84 12.78 -16.91
C ASP A 106 1.43 12.32 -17.35
N GLY A 107 0.38 12.69 -16.61
CA GLY A 107 -1.05 12.75 -16.94
C GLY A 107 -1.79 11.51 -17.51
N ALA A 108 -1.08 10.53 -18.06
CA ALA A 108 -1.60 9.43 -18.86
C ALA A 108 -1.46 8.08 -18.14
N ASP A 109 -0.43 7.94 -17.30
CA ASP A 109 -0.20 6.74 -16.51
C ASP A 109 -0.84 6.89 -15.14
N GLY A 110 -2.16 6.64 -15.06
CA GLY A 110 -2.93 6.55 -13.81
C GLY A 110 -2.44 5.40 -12.93
N SER A 111 -1.26 5.57 -12.33
CA SER A 111 -0.51 4.55 -11.63
C SER A 111 -0.38 4.90 -10.15
N GLY A 112 -0.56 3.92 -9.27
CA GLY A 112 -0.38 4.08 -7.81
C GLY A 112 1.02 4.51 -7.39
N ARG A 113 1.97 4.56 -8.33
CA ARG A 113 3.32 5.09 -8.12
C ARG A 113 3.32 6.61 -7.90
N TYR A 114 2.31 7.31 -8.41
CA TYR A 114 2.16 8.76 -8.29
C TYR A 114 1.22 9.11 -7.14
N GLY A 115 1.62 10.10 -6.35
CA GLY A 115 0.96 10.49 -5.12
C GLY A 115 -0.48 10.94 -5.33
N SER A 116 -0.76 11.72 -6.38
CA SER A 116 -2.12 12.17 -6.69
C SER A 116 -3.10 11.01 -6.88
N TYR A 117 -2.74 10.06 -7.73
CA TYR A 117 -3.54 8.86 -7.97
C TYR A 117 -3.58 7.93 -6.75
N ALA A 118 -2.46 7.73 -6.05
CA ALA A 118 -2.39 6.86 -4.87
C ALA A 118 -3.22 7.39 -3.68
N MET A 119 -3.26 8.70 -3.48
CA MET A 119 -4.06 9.33 -2.44
C MET A 119 -5.56 9.27 -2.79
N GLU A 120 -5.90 9.54 -4.04
CA GLU A 120 -7.28 9.44 -4.52
C GLU A 120 -7.82 8.02 -4.38
N LEU A 121 -7.06 7.01 -4.84
CA LEU A 121 -7.43 5.61 -4.68
C LEU A 121 -7.65 5.24 -3.21
N LEU A 122 -6.72 5.60 -2.34
CA LEU A 122 -6.78 5.30 -0.91
C LEU A 122 -8.05 5.88 -0.27
N ILE A 123 -8.30 7.17 -0.48
CA ILE A 123 -9.46 7.87 0.10
C ILE A 123 -10.76 7.28 -0.45
N ASN A 124 -10.83 7.02 -1.76
CA ASN A 124 -12.03 6.46 -2.38
C ASN A 124 -12.36 5.05 -1.85
N GLU A 125 -11.37 4.22 -1.62
CA GLU A 125 -11.58 2.89 -1.04
C GLU A 125 -11.96 2.95 0.44
N MET A 126 -11.44 3.91 1.20
CA MET A 126 -11.92 4.17 2.56
C MET A 126 -13.39 4.62 2.58
N LEU A 127 -13.79 5.52 1.68
CA LEU A 127 -15.17 5.99 1.56
C LEU A 127 -16.13 4.84 1.23
N LYS A 128 -15.74 3.91 0.36
CA LYS A 128 -16.53 2.70 0.05
C LYS A 128 -16.74 1.79 1.27
N LEU A 129 -15.85 1.85 2.25
CA LEU A 129 -15.95 1.15 3.53
C LEU A 129 -16.60 1.99 4.64
N GLY A 130 -17.29 3.07 4.27
CA GLY A 130 -18.09 3.88 5.18
C GLY A 130 -17.33 4.98 5.92
N ALA A 131 -16.05 5.19 5.60
CA ALA A 131 -15.30 6.31 6.16
C ALA A 131 -15.84 7.66 5.65
N ARG A 132 -15.65 8.72 6.43
CA ARG A 132 -16.02 10.08 6.05
C ARG A 132 -14.82 11.01 6.08
N ARG A 133 -14.66 11.84 5.05
CA ARG A 133 -13.53 12.77 4.93
C ARG A 133 -13.43 13.67 6.16
N GLU A 134 -14.57 14.14 6.68
CA GLU A 134 -14.61 15.03 7.85
C GLU A 134 -14.05 14.41 9.15
N THR A 135 -13.94 13.08 9.22
CA THR A 135 -13.46 12.36 10.40
C THR A 135 -12.16 11.59 10.16
N MET A 136 -11.59 11.71 8.96
CA MET A 136 -10.29 11.15 8.64
C MET A 136 -9.16 11.89 9.33
N GLN A 137 -8.12 11.15 9.68
CA GLN A 137 -6.85 11.67 10.17
C GLN A 137 -5.72 10.92 9.46
N ALA A 138 -4.60 11.59 9.24
CA ALA A 138 -3.46 11.03 8.53
C ALA A 138 -2.22 10.89 9.42
N LYS A 139 -1.45 9.84 9.16
CA LYS A 139 -0.06 9.71 9.59
C LYS A 139 0.84 9.51 8.38
N VAL A 140 1.96 10.19 8.34
CA VAL A 140 2.84 10.22 7.16
C VAL A 140 4.22 9.69 7.51
N PHE A 141 4.76 8.79 6.69
CA PHE A 141 6.05 8.16 6.92
C PHE A 141 6.89 8.14 5.63
N GLY A 142 8.23 8.17 5.76
CA GLY A 142 9.16 7.94 4.65
C GLY A 142 9.97 9.19 4.27
N GLY A 143 10.16 9.44 2.97
CA GLY A 143 10.83 10.65 2.49
C GLY A 143 12.33 10.73 2.81
N ALA A 144 12.97 9.61 3.11
CA ALA A 144 14.38 9.55 3.51
C ALA A 144 15.34 10.00 2.39
N GLN A 145 16.45 10.63 2.79
CA GLN A 145 17.50 11.17 1.93
C GLN A 145 18.67 10.18 1.83
N VAL A 146 18.50 9.12 1.03
CA VAL A 146 19.42 7.96 1.05
C VAL A 146 20.73 8.18 0.28
N MET A 147 20.89 9.28 -0.48
CA MET A 147 22.14 9.59 -1.21
C MET A 147 22.61 11.03 -0.97
N ALA A 148 23.80 11.17 -0.36
CA ALA A 148 24.50 12.44 -0.25
C ALA A 148 25.21 12.77 -1.58
N GLY A 149 24.93 13.95 -2.17
CA GLY A 149 25.71 14.48 -3.30
C GLY A 149 24.95 14.91 -4.56
N PHE A 150 23.62 14.73 -4.63
CA PHE A 150 22.80 15.27 -5.73
C PHE A 150 22.13 16.58 -5.30
N THR A 151 22.67 17.71 -5.73
CA THR A 151 22.25 19.09 -5.37
C THR A 151 21.02 19.59 -6.13
N THR A 152 20.12 18.72 -6.57
CA THR A 152 18.90 19.06 -7.31
C THR A 152 17.69 18.42 -6.64
N MET A 153 17.06 19.14 -5.70
CA MET A 153 15.81 18.82 -4.97
C MET A 153 15.57 17.33 -4.66
N ASN A 154 15.81 16.96 -3.41
CA ASN A 154 15.70 15.58 -2.95
C ASN A 154 14.29 15.02 -3.21
N VAL A 155 14.19 13.85 -3.84
CA VAL A 155 12.90 13.18 -4.14
C VAL A 155 12.05 13.04 -2.86
N GLY A 156 12.69 12.74 -1.72
CA GLY A 156 12.02 12.64 -0.43
C GLY A 156 11.36 13.94 0.02
N GLU A 157 12.02 15.09 -0.17
CA GLU A 157 11.47 16.42 0.14
C GLU A 157 10.26 16.72 -0.74
N ARG A 158 10.36 16.48 -2.05
CA ARG A 158 9.25 16.69 -2.99
C ARG A 158 8.04 15.82 -2.66
N ASN A 159 8.26 14.54 -2.36
CA ASN A 159 7.21 13.63 -1.95
C ASN A 159 6.56 14.04 -0.63
N THR A 160 7.36 14.49 0.34
CA THR A 160 6.89 14.97 1.64
C THR A 160 6.05 16.23 1.47
N GLN A 161 6.55 17.22 0.72
CA GLN A 161 5.82 18.45 0.46
C GLN A 161 4.48 18.16 -0.22
N PHE A 162 4.50 17.33 -1.27
CA PHE A 162 3.30 16.92 -1.99
C PHE A 162 2.23 16.32 -1.07
N VAL A 163 2.57 15.33 -0.24
CA VAL A 163 1.54 14.65 0.58
C VAL A 163 0.96 15.59 1.63
N LEU A 164 1.77 16.50 2.18
CA LEU A 164 1.30 17.49 3.15
C LEU A 164 0.35 18.49 2.51
N ASP A 165 0.68 18.99 1.32
CA ASP A 165 -0.18 19.91 0.56
C ASP A 165 -1.48 19.24 0.11
N TYR A 166 -1.41 17.99 -0.34
CA TYR A 166 -2.58 17.19 -0.71
C TYR A 166 -3.52 17.02 0.48
N LEU A 167 -2.98 16.58 1.63
CA LEU A 167 -3.77 16.38 2.86
C LEU A 167 -4.37 17.68 3.40
N ALA A 168 -3.63 18.79 3.33
CA ALA A 168 -4.13 20.11 3.70
C ALA A 168 -5.28 20.56 2.78
N THR A 169 -5.14 20.36 1.47
CA THR A 169 -6.18 20.66 0.47
C THR A 169 -7.44 19.84 0.71
N GLU A 170 -7.27 18.57 1.05
CA GLU A 170 -8.37 17.65 1.40
C GLU A 170 -8.92 17.84 2.83
N ARG A 171 -8.34 18.77 3.60
CA ARG A 171 -8.70 19.05 5.00
C ARG A 171 -8.61 17.82 5.91
N ILE A 172 -7.67 16.91 5.62
CA ILE A 172 -7.38 15.75 6.45
C ILE A 172 -6.20 16.11 7.36
N PRO A 173 -6.40 16.26 8.68
CA PRO A 173 -5.33 16.65 9.59
C PRO A 173 -4.26 15.56 9.70
N VAL A 174 -2.99 15.98 9.62
CA VAL A 174 -1.84 15.12 9.93
C VAL A 174 -1.63 15.12 11.45
N VAL A 175 -1.84 13.98 12.09
CA VAL A 175 -1.73 13.83 13.56
C VAL A 175 -0.39 13.27 14.01
N SER A 176 0.40 12.73 13.09
CA SER A 176 1.75 12.24 13.33
C SER A 176 2.50 12.17 12.01
N GLN A 177 3.79 12.48 12.03
CA GLN A 177 4.66 12.24 10.88
C GLN A 177 6.06 11.84 11.33
N ASP A 178 6.66 10.92 10.59
CA ASP A 178 8.09 10.63 10.67
C ASP A 178 8.62 10.53 9.24
N VAL A 179 9.03 11.69 8.76
CA VAL A 179 9.43 11.95 7.37
C VAL A 179 10.82 12.56 7.34
N LEU A 180 11.44 12.58 6.17
CA LEU A 180 12.80 13.11 5.97
C LEU A 180 13.81 12.25 6.74
N ASP A 181 14.94 12.77 7.22
CA ASP A 181 16.07 11.97 7.76
C ASP A 181 16.83 11.13 6.69
N ILE A 182 17.98 10.58 7.06
CA ILE A 182 18.88 9.83 6.19
C ILE A 182 18.62 8.32 6.18
N HIS A 183 17.76 7.83 7.09
CA HIS A 183 17.51 6.40 7.29
C HIS A 183 16.19 5.93 6.66
N PRO A 184 16.15 4.71 6.09
CA PRO A 184 14.90 4.10 5.67
C PRO A 184 14.04 3.71 6.87
N ARG A 185 12.72 3.61 6.66
CA ARG A 185 11.72 3.31 7.70
C ARG A 185 10.96 2.02 7.40
N LYS A 186 10.76 1.18 8.40
CA LYS A 186 9.88 0.01 8.30
C LYS A 186 8.59 0.30 9.05
N VAL A 187 7.53 0.58 8.32
CA VAL A 187 6.24 0.99 8.91
C VAL A 187 5.34 -0.23 9.06
N CYS A 188 4.68 -0.35 10.22
CA CYS A 188 3.56 -1.26 10.45
C CYS A 188 2.37 -0.44 10.99
N PHE A 189 1.30 -0.36 10.21
CA PHE A 189 0.08 0.37 10.55
C PHE A 189 -1.07 -0.59 10.84
N PHE A 190 -1.91 -0.24 11.81
CA PHE A 190 -3.08 -1.01 12.21
C PHE A 190 -4.37 -0.25 11.84
N PRO A 191 -5.06 -0.65 10.75
CA PRO A 191 -6.20 0.08 10.19
C PRO A 191 -7.37 0.32 11.14
N VAL A 192 -7.53 -0.53 12.15
CA VAL A 192 -8.65 -0.43 13.10
C VAL A 192 -8.38 0.57 14.23
N THR A 193 -7.11 0.84 14.55
CA THR A 193 -6.72 1.58 15.77
C THR A 193 -5.93 2.85 15.49
N SER A 194 -5.54 3.12 14.24
CA SER A 194 -4.60 4.18 13.86
C SER A 194 -3.17 3.98 14.40
N LYS A 195 -2.88 2.89 15.12
CA LYS A 195 -1.53 2.65 15.65
C LYS A 195 -0.55 2.46 14.50
N ALA A 196 0.61 3.08 14.61
CA ALA A 196 1.73 2.90 13.69
C ALA A 196 2.99 2.60 14.49
N LEU A 197 3.80 1.67 14.00
CA LEU A 197 5.13 1.35 14.49
C LEU A 197 6.13 1.65 13.37
N VAL A 198 7.25 2.29 13.71
CA VAL A 198 8.32 2.68 12.79
C VAL A 198 9.67 2.31 13.39
#